data_AF-A0A956JHU7-F1
#
_entry.id   AF-A0A956JHU7-F1
#
_cell.length_a   1.000
_cell.length_b   1.000
_cell.length_c   1.000
_cell.angle_alpha   90.00
_cell.angle_beta   90.00
_cell.angle_gamma   90.00
#
_symmetry.space_group_name_H-M   'P 1'
#
loop_
_entity.id
_entity.type
_entity.pdbx_description
1 polymer ?
#
loop_
_entity_poly.entity_id
_entity_poly.type
_entity_poly.pdbx_seq_one_letter_code
_entity_poly.pdbx_strand_id
1 'polypeptide(L)'
;MSAGDDLRLDDPAWEALVLALPTADERPPTALRDRLLASLDAPSERFAPFAERLAALIDVGAERARELLAALADPSRWVAPFGPGIALFHLEGGPAVAGADVGFVRVAPGVTFPHHRHLGDERVLLLQGRLEDSEGVTAGPGALLAQGAESAHAVTSIGDEPLIYAVVVFGVDIPGVDPSLLG
;
A
#
# COMPACT_ATOMS: atom_id res chain seq x y z
N MET A 1 -18.75 9.12 29.58
CA MET A 1 -19.33 9.57 28.30
C MET A 1 -18.68 10.90 27.96
N SER A 2 -17.57 10.88 27.23
CA SER A 2 -16.91 12.09 26.74
C SER A 2 -17.62 12.46 25.44
N ALA A 3 -18.30 13.61 25.45
CA ALA A 3 -18.87 14.19 24.25
C ALA A 3 -17.72 14.66 23.37
N GLY A 4 -17.72 14.19 22.12
CA GLY A 4 -16.78 14.64 21.10
C GLY A 4 -16.91 16.14 20.90
N ASP A 5 -15.77 16.80 20.87
CA ASP A 5 -15.64 18.21 20.54
C ASP A 5 -15.90 18.35 19.04
N ASP A 6 -17.15 18.65 18.71
CA ASP A 6 -17.65 18.77 17.35
C ASP A 6 -17.18 20.13 16.83
N LEU A 7 -16.08 20.14 16.05
CA LEU A 7 -15.49 21.34 15.45
C LEU A 7 -16.51 22.01 14.51
N ARG A 8 -17.37 22.87 15.06
CA ARG A 8 -18.30 23.72 14.31
C ARG A 8 -17.51 24.87 13.70
N LEU A 9 -17.75 25.17 12.43
CA LEU A 9 -17.13 26.31 11.72
C LEU A 9 -17.40 27.68 12.38
N ASP A 10 -18.36 27.72 13.30
CA ASP A 10 -18.77 28.92 14.04
C ASP A 10 -18.04 29.05 15.40
N ASP A 11 -17.06 28.18 15.69
CA ASP A 11 -16.27 28.23 16.92
C ASP A 11 -15.33 29.45 16.90
N PRO A 12 -15.33 30.32 17.92
CA PRO A 12 -14.37 31.43 18.03
C PRO A 12 -12.90 30.98 18.01
N ALA A 13 -12.60 29.70 18.30
CA ALA A 13 -11.30 29.10 18.09
C ALA A 13 -10.90 29.07 16.60
N TRP A 14 -11.84 28.87 15.68
CA TRP A 14 -11.59 28.95 14.23
C TRP A 14 -11.33 30.38 13.78
N GLU A 15 -12.09 31.36 14.30
CA GLU A 15 -11.85 32.77 13.98
C GLU A 15 -10.43 33.20 14.40
N ALA A 16 -10.01 32.80 15.61
CA ALA A 16 -8.65 33.05 16.09
C ALA A 16 -7.58 32.37 15.24
N LEU A 17 -7.83 31.14 14.76
CA LEU A 17 -6.91 30.40 13.90
C LEU A 17 -6.76 31.07 12.52
N VAL A 18 -7.86 31.53 11.92
CA VAL A 18 -7.88 32.25 10.64
C VAL A 18 -7.16 33.59 10.74
N LEU A 19 -7.34 34.31 11.86
CA LEU A 19 -6.64 35.56 12.15
C LEU A 19 -5.14 35.38 12.46
N ALA A 20 -4.75 34.20 12.95
CA ALA A 20 -3.37 33.84 13.24
C ALA A 20 -2.61 33.25 12.03
N LEU A 21 -3.31 32.92 10.94
CA LEU A 21 -2.65 32.55 9.70
C LEU A 21 -1.83 33.75 9.21
N PRO A 22 -0.55 33.56 8.86
CA PRO A 22 0.23 34.63 8.26
C PRO A 22 -0.52 35.11 7.01
N THR A 23 -0.81 36.41 6.94
CA THR A 23 -1.36 37.03 5.75
C THR A 23 -0.38 36.76 4.62
N ALA A 24 -0.73 35.86 3.71
CA ALA A 24 0.11 35.42 2.61
C ALA A 24 0.24 36.55 1.56
N ASP A 25 0.95 37.62 1.94
CA ASP A 25 1.33 38.70 1.03
C ASP A 25 2.60 38.34 0.24
N GLU A 26 3.27 37.25 0.62
CA GLU A 26 4.32 36.65 -0.17
C GLU A 26 3.72 35.70 -1.20
N ARG A 27 3.68 36.15 -2.45
CA ARG A 27 3.45 35.28 -3.60
C ARG A 27 4.47 34.13 -3.49
N PRO A 28 4.04 32.86 -3.36
CA PRO A 28 4.97 31.75 -3.28
C PRO A 28 5.93 31.82 -4.49
N PRO A 29 7.23 31.61 -4.29
CA PRO A 29 8.21 31.72 -5.37
C PRO A 29 7.75 30.88 -6.57
N THR A 30 7.91 31.37 -7.79
CA THR A 30 7.60 30.59 -9.01
C THR A 30 8.31 29.25 -9.01
N ALA A 31 9.54 29.19 -8.50
CA ALA A 31 10.29 27.95 -8.30
C ALA A 31 9.60 26.94 -7.35
N LEU A 32 8.80 27.38 -6.37
CA LEU A 32 8.00 26.49 -5.52
C LEU A 32 6.81 25.91 -6.31
N ARG A 33 6.11 26.75 -7.08
CA ARG A 33 5.04 26.29 -7.98
C ARG A 33 5.58 25.28 -8.99
N ASP A 34 6.70 25.59 -9.64
CA ASP A 34 7.31 24.73 -10.66
C ASP A 34 7.78 23.41 -10.05
N ARG A 35 8.35 23.43 -8.83
CA ARG A 35 8.69 22.21 -8.08
C ARG A 35 7.47 21.38 -7.71
N LEU A 36 6.38 22.00 -7.28
CA LEU A 36 5.14 21.30 -6.94
C LEU A 36 4.51 20.69 -8.19
N LEU A 37 4.46 21.42 -9.30
CA LEU A 37 3.98 20.89 -10.59
C LEU A 37 4.87 19.76 -11.11
N ALA A 38 6.20 19.91 -11.06
CA ALA A 38 7.13 18.85 -11.41
C ALA A 38 6.98 17.60 -10.52
N SER A 39 6.58 17.75 -9.26
CA SER A 39 6.28 16.62 -8.38
C SER A 39 4.99 15.88 -8.74
N LEU A 40 4.06 16.52 -9.46
CA LEU A 40 2.84 15.88 -9.98
C LEU A 40 3.12 15.08 -11.26
N ASP A 41 4.13 15.48 -12.04
CA ASP A 41 4.52 14.84 -13.30
C ASP A 41 5.40 13.59 -13.12
N ALA A 42 5.68 13.17 -11.87
CA ALA A 42 6.45 11.97 -11.55
C ALA A 42 5.61 10.85 -10.91
N PRO A 43 4.58 10.27 -11.59
CA PRO A 43 3.88 9.07 -11.12
C PRO A 43 4.83 7.92 -10.74
N SER A 44 5.97 7.83 -11.43
CA SER A 44 7.02 6.84 -11.19
C SER A 44 7.76 7.01 -9.85
N GLU A 45 7.68 8.18 -9.21
CA GLU A 45 8.37 8.44 -7.95
C GLU A 45 7.49 8.27 -6.71
N ARG A 46 6.18 8.07 -6.88
CA ARG A 46 5.20 7.95 -5.77
C ARG A 46 5.66 6.99 -4.68
N PHE A 47 6.22 5.85 -5.07
CA PHE A 47 6.66 4.80 -4.16
C PHE A 47 8.18 4.74 -3.98
N ALA A 48 8.94 5.66 -4.58
CA ALA A 48 10.40 5.70 -4.49
C ALA A 48 10.96 5.64 -3.05
N PRO A 49 10.32 6.26 -2.02
CA PRO A 49 10.78 6.14 -0.63
C PRO A 49 10.81 4.71 -0.08
N PHE A 50 10.10 3.76 -0.70
CA PHE A 50 10.07 2.35 -0.28
C PHE A 50 11.15 1.50 -0.94
N ALA A 51 11.95 2.03 -1.87
CA ALA A 51 12.87 1.25 -2.70
C ALA A 51 13.85 0.37 -1.89
N GLU A 52 14.51 0.93 -0.87
CA GLU A 52 15.47 0.17 -0.05
C GLU A 52 14.79 -0.94 0.77
N ARG A 53 13.56 -0.68 1.23
CA ARG A 53 12.78 -1.66 2.00
C ARG A 53 12.22 -2.77 1.13
N LEU A 54 11.77 -2.42 -0.08
CA LEU A 54 11.35 -3.39 -1.08
C LEU A 54 12.54 -4.26 -1.49
N ALA A 55 13.67 -3.64 -1.81
CA ALA A 55 14.91 -4.33 -2.18
C ALA A 55 15.29 -5.39 -1.14
N ALA A 56 15.26 -5.04 0.14
CA ALA A 56 15.51 -5.98 1.23
C ALA A 56 14.42 -7.06 1.37
N LEU A 57 13.14 -6.72 1.15
CA LEU A 57 12.03 -7.67 1.27
C LEU A 57 12.11 -8.78 0.21
N ILE A 58 12.35 -8.40 -1.06
CA ILE A 58 12.29 -9.32 -2.20
C ILE A 58 13.69 -9.77 -2.69
N ASP A 59 14.75 -9.41 -1.94
CA ASP A 59 16.14 -9.77 -2.21
C ASP A 59 16.68 -9.31 -3.57
N VAL A 60 16.48 -8.04 -3.92
CA VAL A 60 17.00 -7.44 -5.16
C VAL A 60 17.81 -6.18 -4.89
N GLY A 61 18.53 -5.68 -5.89
CA GLY A 61 19.23 -4.39 -5.80
C GLY A 61 18.26 -3.19 -5.76
N ALA A 62 18.68 -2.11 -5.10
CA ALA A 62 17.85 -0.91 -4.93
C ALA A 62 17.42 -0.26 -6.26
N GLU A 63 18.26 -0.30 -7.31
CA GLU A 63 17.90 0.18 -8.65
C GLU A 63 16.73 -0.63 -9.22
N ARG A 64 16.83 -1.97 -9.16
CA ARG A 64 15.75 -2.86 -9.61
C ARG A 64 14.46 -2.62 -8.83
N ALA A 65 14.55 -2.43 -7.51
CA ALA A 65 13.39 -2.11 -6.69
C ALA A 65 12.71 -0.79 -7.12
N ARG A 66 13.48 0.26 -7.47
CA ARG A 66 12.94 1.52 -8.00
C ARG A 66 12.20 1.32 -9.32
N GLU A 67 12.75 0.54 -10.24
CA GLU A 67 12.09 0.20 -11.51
C GLU A 67 10.76 -0.51 -11.29
N LEU A 68 10.73 -1.50 -10.38
CA LEU A 68 9.52 -2.25 -10.06
C LEU A 68 8.45 -1.37 -9.41
N LEU A 69 8.84 -0.46 -8.52
CA LEU A 69 7.94 0.52 -7.91
C LEU A 69 7.36 1.50 -8.95
N ALA A 70 8.17 1.96 -9.90
CA ALA A 70 7.71 2.79 -11.00
C ALA A 70 6.72 2.03 -11.91
N ALA A 71 6.94 0.74 -12.13
CA ALA A 71 6.09 -0.12 -12.94
C ALA A 71 4.67 -0.32 -12.37
N LEU A 72 4.43 0.00 -11.09
CA LEU A 72 3.08 -0.06 -10.50
C LEU A 72 2.07 0.85 -11.21
N ALA A 73 2.54 1.91 -11.88
CA ALA A 73 1.72 2.83 -12.66
C ALA A 73 1.25 2.24 -14.01
N ASP A 74 1.86 1.15 -14.49
CA ASP A 74 1.49 0.50 -15.74
C ASP A 74 0.34 -0.50 -15.50
N PRO A 75 -0.89 -0.20 -15.96
CA PRO A 75 -2.04 -1.07 -15.72
C PRO A 75 -1.91 -2.45 -16.40
N SER A 76 -1.06 -2.60 -17.43
CA SER A 76 -0.86 -3.87 -18.12
C SER A 76 -0.09 -4.91 -17.29
N ARG A 77 0.57 -4.47 -16.21
CA ARG A 77 1.29 -5.34 -15.27
C ARG A 77 0.38 -6.05 -14.28
N TRP A 78 -0.88 -5.63 -14.17
CA TRP A 78 -1.83 -6.11 -13.18
C TRP A 78 -2.80 -7.12 -13.79
N VAL A 79 -2.98 -8.25 -13.12
CA VAL A 79 -3.99 -9.27 -13.44
C VAL A 79 -5.02 -9.37 -12.32
N ALA A 80 -6.27 -9.74 -12.62
CA ALA A 80 -7.37 -9.75 -11.64
C ALA A 80 -8.02 -11.14 -11.54
N PRO A 81 -7.31 -12.15 -10.99
CA PRO A 81 -7.80 -13.54 -10.96
C PRO A 81 -9.03 -13.73 -10.06
N PHE A 82 -9.24 -12.84 -9.08
CA PHE A 82 -10.38 -12.88 -8.16
C PHE A 82 -11.56 -12.00 -8.61
N GLY A 83 -11.51 -11.48 -9.84
CA GLY A 83 -12.51 -10.54 -10.35
C GLY A 83 -12.28 -9.09 -9.92
N PRO A 84 -13.29 -8.21 -10.08
CA PRO A 84 -13.15 -6.78 -9.82
C PRO A 84 -12.76 -6.47 -8.37
N GLY A 85 -11.85 -5.51 -8.18
CA GLY A 85 -11.48 -5.00 -6.87
C GLY A 85 -10.21 -5.61 -6.26
N ILE A 86 -9.68 -6.71 -6.82
CA ILE A 86 -8.40 -7.28 -6.42
C ILE A 86 -7.55 -7.47 -7.67
N ALA A 87 -6.32 -6.96 -7.64
CA ALA A 87 -5.36 -7.14 -8.72
C ALA A 87 -3.98 -7.52 -8.18
N LEU A 88 -3.29 -8.39 -8.90
CA LEU A 88 -1.97 -8.91 -8.59
C LEU A 88 -0.96 -8.47 -9.66
N PHE A 89 0.26 -8.20 -9.24
CA PHE A 89 1.41 -7.99 -10.11
C PHE A 89 2.53 -8.93 -9.63
N HIS A 90 2.72 -10.02 -10.37
CA HIS A 90 3.74 -11.04 -10.06
C HIS A 90 5.14 -10.58 -10.43
N LEU A 91 6.11 -10.98 -9.60
CA LEU A 91 7.52 -10.65 -9.71
C LEU A 91 8.37 -11.90 -9.50
N GLU A 92 9.59 -11.87 -10.03
CA GLU A 92 10.65 -12.78 -9.61
C GLU A 92 11.48 -12.09 -8.50
N GLY A 93 11.55 -12.74 -7.34
CA GLY A 93 12.45 -12.32 -6.25
C GLY A 93 13.88 -12.85 -6.41
N GLY A 94 14.77 -12.44 -5.51
CA GLY A 94 16.15 -12.91 -5.48
C GLY A 94 16.36 -14.26 -4.78
N PRO A 95 17.62 -14.73 -4.72
CA PRO A 95 17.97 -16.04 -4.18
C PRO A 95 17.47 -16.33 -2.76
N ALA A 96 17.41 -15.33 -1.88
CA ALA A 96 16.97 -15.51 -0.49
C ALA A 96 15.45 -15.73 -0.34
N VAL A 97 14.67 -15.43 -1.38
CA VAL A 97 13.23 -15.67 -1.45
C VAL A 97 12.86 -16.65 -2.57
N ALA A 98 13.83 -17.44 -3.03
CA ALA A 98 13.59 -18.44 -4.06
C ALA A 98 12.51 -19.45 -3.64
N GLY A 99 11.54 -19.68 -4.52
CA GLY A 99 10.39 -20.55 -4.26
C GLY A 99 9.22 -19.90 -3.52
N ALA A 100 9.30 -18.60 -3.19
CA ALA A 100 8.15 -17.82 -2.74
C ALA A 100 7.38 -17.24 -3.93
N ASP A 101 6.09 -17.01 -3.73
CA ASP A 101 5.32 -16.09 -4.56
C ASP A 101 5.66 -14.67 -4.14
N VAL A 102 6.15 -13.88 -5.09
CA VAL A 102 6.60 -12.50 -4.88
C VAL A 102 5.79 -11.58 -5.78
N GLY A 103 5.33 -10.46 -5.25
CA GLY A 103 4.57 -9.53 -6.07
C GLY A 103 4.02 -8.34 -5.31
N PHE A 104 3.12 -7.64 -5.99
CA PHE A 104 2.28 -6.61 -5.39
C PHE A 104 0.82 -7.02 -5.47
N VAL A 105 0.08 -6.65 -4.43
CA VAL A 105 -1.38 -6.81 -4.37
C VAL A 105 -2.00 -5.43 -4.26
N ARG A 106 -3.05 -5.20 -5.05
CA ARG A 106 -3.90 -4.01 -4.97
C ARG A 106 -5.32 -4.44 -4.63
N VAL A 107 -5.86 -3.91 -3.55
CA VAL A 107 -7.23 -4.16 -3.09
C VAL A 107 -7.99 -2.83 -3.08
N ALA A 108 -9.15 -2.78 -3.73
CA ALA A 108 -9.97 -1.58 -3.80
C ALA A 108 -10.57 -1.22 -2.43
N PRO A 109 -10.91 0.06 -2.17
CA PRO A 109 -11.52 0.48 -0.91
C PRO A 109 -12.77 -0.34 -0.56
N GLY A 110 -12.86 -0.80 0.68
CA GLY A 110 -13.96 -1.62 1.20
C GLY A 110 -13.98 -3.06 0.70
N VAL A 111 -13.03 -3.49 -0.13
CA VAL A 111 -12.91 -4.87 -0.60
C VAL A 111 -12.07 -5.69 0.38
N THR A 112 -12.49 -6.94 0.60
CA THR A 112 -11.78 -7.93 1.40
C THR A 112 -11.09 -8.93 0.48
N PHE A 113 -9.77 -9.07 0.61
CA PHE A 113 -9.03 -10.17 0.02
C PHE A 113 -9.51 -11.49 0.64
N PRO A 114 -9.81 -12.53 -0.17
CA PRO A 114 -10.43 -13.77 0.32
C PRO A 114 -9.69 -14.36 1.51
N HIS A 115 -10.43 -15.04 2.39
CA HIS A 115 -9.83 -15.79 3.48
C HIS A 115 -8.86 -16.84 2.92
N HIS A 116 -7.65 -16.90 3.46
CA HIS A 116 -6.60 -17.78 2.97
C HIS A 116 -5.71 -18.30 4.10
N ARG A 117 -5.09 -19.46 3.88
CA ARG A 117 -4.13 -20.08 4.80
C ARG A 117 -2.72 -19.99 4.23
N HIS A 118 -1.76 -19.60 5.06
CA HIS A 118 -0.35 -19.59 4.71
C HIS A 118 0.25 -20.99 4.90
N LEU A 119 0.87 -21.54 3.85
CA LEU A 119 1.57 -22.84 3.92
C LEU A 119 3.02 -22.69 4.40
N GLY A 120 3.53 -21.46 4.40
CA GLY A 120 4.84 -21.05 4.87
C GLY A 120 4.78 -19.60 5.35
N ASP A 121 5.92 -19.00 5.64
CA ASP A 121 5.94 -17.63 6.16
C ASP A 121 5.53 -16.61 5.09
N GLU A 122 4.79 -15.58 5.50
CA GLU A 122 4.47 -14.39 4.72
C GLU A 122 5.17 -13.17 5.32
N ARG A 123 5.67 -12.28 4.45
CA ARG A 123 6.08 -10.92 4.80
C ARG A 123 5.48 -9.93 3.82
N VAL A 124 4.87 -8.86 4.33
CA VAL A 124 4.28 -7.79 3.52
C VAL A 124 4.79 -6.41 3.89
N LEU A 125 5.02 -5.57 2.87
CA LEU A 125 5.34 -4.14 3.01
C LEU A 125 4.20 -3.30 2.44
N LEU A 126 3.52 -2.55 3.30
CA LEU A 126 2.42 -1.69 2.88
C LEU A 126 2.96 -0.42 2.21
N LEU A 127 2.50 -0.12 1.00
CA LEU A 127 2.93 1.03 0.20
C LEU A 127 1.89 2.14 0.19
N GLN A 128 0.61 1.78 0.19
CA GLN A 128 -0.53 2.70 0.13
C GLN A 128 -1.72 2.13 0.89
N GLY A 129 -2.57 3.00 1.42
CA GLY A 129 -3.83 2.61 2.04
C GLY A 129 -3.62 1.93 3.38
N ARG A 130 -4.71 1.44 3.94
CA ARG A 130 -4.73 0.81 5.25
C ARG A 130 -5.49 -0.50 5.17
N LEU A 131 -5.00 -1.48 5.91
CA LEU A 131 -5.68 -2.75 6.09
C LEU A 131 -6.23 -2.89 7.50
N GLU A 132 -7.27 -3.71 7.61
CA GLU A 132 -7.70 -4.38 8.83
C GLU A 132 -7.79 -5.88 8.52
N ASP A 133 -7.12 -6.72 9.31
CA ASP A 133 -7.27 -8.17 9.18
C ASP A 133 -8.40 -8.73 10.05
N SER A 134 -8.75 -10.00 9.83
CA SER A 134 -9.81 -10.68 10.58
C SER A 134 -9.54 -10.85 12.08
N GLU A 135 -8.31 -10.58 12.55
CA GLU A 135 -7.94 -10.59 13.96
C GLU A 135 -8.01 -9.19 14.59
N GLY A 136 -8.34 -8.17 13.80
CA GLY A 136 -8.48 -6.78 14.23
C GLY A 136 -7.17 -5.98 14.19
N VAL A 137 -6.11 -6.51 13.56
CA VAL A 137 -4.86 -5.78 13.37
C VAL A 137 -5.06 -4.75 12.27
N THR A 138 -4.71 -3.49 12.56
CA THR A 138 -4.75 -2.41 11.57
C THR A 138 -3.35 -1.86 11.29
N ALA A 139 -3.05 -1.65 10.01
CA ALA A 139 -1.73 -1.18 9.58
C ALA A 139 -1.83 -0.32 8.32
N GLY A 140 -0.96 0.67 8.19
CA GLY A 140 -0.92 1.62 7.08
C GLY A 140 0.44 1.66 6.37
N PRO A 141 0.67 2.65 5.49
CA PRO A 141 1.87 2.72 4.67
C PRO A 141 3.15 2.70 5.50
N GLY A 142 4.11 1.92 5.04
CA GLY A 142 5.37 1.70 5.74
C GLY A 142 5.32 0.68 6.87
N ALA A 143 4.20 0.03 7.16
CA ALA A 143 4.20 -1.15 8.02
C ALA A 143 4.88 -2.34 7.30
N LEU A 144 5.66 -3.11 8.06
CA LEU A 144 6.17 -4.42 7.64
C LEU A 144 5.50 -5.44 8.56
N LEU A 145 4.66 -6.31 7.99
CA LEU A 145 3.94 -7.34 8.74
C LEU A 145 4.49 -8.71 8.35
N ALA A 146 4.35 -9.66 9.28
CA ALA A 146 4.71 -11.05 9.04
C ALA A 146 3.61 -11.96 9.57
N GLN A 147 3.32 -13.02 8.83
CA GLN A 147 2.43 -14.10 9.24
C GLN A 147 3.20 -15.40 9.17
N GLY A 148 3.04 -16.24 10.19
CA GLY A 148 3.71 -17.54 10.24
C GLY A 148 2.96 -18.61 9.44
N ALA A 149 3.66 -19.69 9.10
CA ALA A 149 3.02 -20.89 8.55
C ALA A 149 1.80 -21.34 9.37
N GLU A 150 0.79 -21.88 8.71
CA GLU A 150 -0.52 -22.33 9.24
C GLU A 150 -1.44 -21.23 9.79
N SER A 151 -1.00 -19.97 9.80
CA SER A 151 -1.92 -18.86 10.04
C SER A 151 -2.94 -18.75 8.90
N ALA A 152 -4.14 -18.26 9.22
CA ALA A 152 -5.18 -18.03 8.23
C ALA A 152 -5.97 -16.77 8.57
N HIS A 153 -6.17 -15.91 7.58
CA HIS A 153 -6.87 -14.64 7.79
C HIS A 153 -7.53 -14.13 6.52
N ALA A 154 -8.33 -13.09 6.66
CA ALA A 154 -8.79 -12.26 5.55
C ALA A 154 -8.33 -10.81 5.80
N VAL A 155 -8.06 -10.08 4.71
CA VAL A 155 -7.53 -8.70 4.79
C VAL A 155 -8.49 -7.76 4.10
N THR A 156 -8.98 -6.75 4.82
CA THR A 156 -9.90 -5.74 4.27
C THR A 156 -9.16 -4.43 4.03
N SER A 157 -9.31 -3.86 2.83
CA SER A 157 -8.87 -2.50 2.53
C SER A 157 -9.83 -1.51 3.19
N ILE A 158 -9.37 -0.81 4.23
CA ILE A 158 -10.18 0.20 4.93
C ILE A 158 -9.79 1.61 4.50
N GLY A 159 -10.75 2.55 4.57
CA GLY A 159 -10.57 3.93 4.11
C GLY A 159 -11.14 4.18 2.71
N ASP A 160 -10.69 5.25 2.08
CA ASP A 160 -11.17 5.75 0.77
C ASP A 160 -10.17 5.55 -0.38
N GLU A 161 -8.91 5.22 -0.08
CA GLU A 161 -7.88 4.90 -1.06
C GLU A 161 -7.61 3.38 -1.15
N PRO A 162 -7.19 2.87 -2.33
CA PRO A 162 -6.87 1.46 -2.48
C PRO A 162 -5.64 1.08 -1.63
N LEU A 163 -5.72 -0.09 -0.99
CA LEU A 163 -4.60 -0.76 -0.36
C LEU A 163 -3.65 -1.29 -1.43
N ILE A 164 -2.36 -0.96 -1.32
CA ILE A 164 -1.29 -1.54 -2.15
C ILE A 164 -0.16 -2.01 -1.23
N TYR A 165 0.25 -3.27 -1.36
CA TYR A 165 1.37 -3.83 -0.61
C TYR A 165 2.22 -4.75 -1.49
N ALA A 166 3.51 -4.82 -1.17
CA ALA A 166 4.40 -5.87 -1.67
C ALA A 166 4.30 -7.09 -0.76
N VAL A 167 4.40 -8.29 -1.32
CA VAL A 167 4.29 -9.56 -0.60
C VAL A 167 5.40 -10.52 -1.01
N VAL A 168 5.89 -11.29 -0.03
CA VAL A 168 6.65 -12.52 -0.21
C VAL A 168 5.96 -13.58 0.63
N VAL A 169 5.42 -14.61 0.01
CA VAL A 169 4.71 -15.70 0.70
C VAL A 169 5.18 -17.06 0.19
N PHE A 170 5.48 -17.97 1.11
CA PHE A 170 5.87 -19.34 0.78
C PHE A 170 4.66 -20.26 0.73
N GLY A 171 3.87 -20.12 -0.34
CA GLY A 171 2.68 -20.93 -0.59
C GLY A 171 1.44 -20.45 0.18
N VAL A 172 0.33 -20.39 -0.53
CA VAL A 172 -0.97 -19.98 0.00
C VAL A 172 -2.07 -20.93 -0.48
N ASP A 173 -2.99 -21.26 0.42
CA ASP A 173 -4.20 -22.01 0.11
C ASP A 173 -5.41 -21.08 0.23
N ILE A 174 -6.09 -20.85 -0.89
CA ILE A 174 -7.28 -20.01 -0.98
C ILE A 174 -8.46 -20.92 -1.34
N PRO A 175 -9.41 -21.15 -0.41
CA PRO A 175 -10.52 -22.05 -0.66
C PRO A 175 -11.31 -21.70 -1.93
N GLY A 176 -11.44 -22.69 -2.82
CA GLY A 176 -12.21 -22.54 -4.06
C GLY A 176 -11.46 -21.84 -5.20
N VAL A 177 -10.17 -21.54 -5.04
CA VAL A 177 -9.32 -20.97 -6.08
C VAL A 177 -8.29 -22.00 -6.51
N ASP A 178 -8.17 -22.20 -7.81
CA ASP A 178 -7.12 -23.07 -8.37
C ASP A 178 -5.75 -22.41 -8.14
N PRO A 179 -4.79 -23.10 -7.47
CA PRO A 179 -3.46 -22.54 -7.22
C PRO A 179 -2.73 -22.11 -8.49
N SER A 180 -3.02 -22.72 -9.64
CA SER A 180 -2.43 -22.32 -10.93
C SER A 180 -2.90 -20.96 -11.45
N LEU A 181 -3.90 -20.34 -10.80
CA LEU A 181 -4.37 -18.98 -11.11
C LEU A 181 -3.66 -17.91 -10.28
N LEU A 182 -2.79 -18.30 -9.34
CA LEU A 182 -2.08 -17.42 -8.42
C LEU A 182 -0.61 -17.20 -8.81
N GLY A 183 -0.11 -17.93 -9.82
CA GLY A 183 1.26 -17.85 -10.35
C GLY A 183 1.43 -18.62 -11.64
#